data_AF-A0A142Y9S8-F1
#
_entry.id   AF-A0A142Y9S8-F1
#
_cell.length_a   1.000
_cell.length_b   1.000
_cell.length_c   1.000
_cell.angle_alpha   90.00
_cell.angle_beta   90.00
_cell.angle_gamma   90.00
#
_symmetry.space_group_name_H-M   'P 1'
#
loop_
_entity.id
_entity.type
_entity.pdbx_description
1 polymer ?
#
loop_
_entity_poly.entity_id
_entity_poly.type
_entity_poly.pdbx_seq_one_letter_code
_entity_poly.pdbx_strand_id
1 'polypeptide(L)'
;MNEPPPDSQAVCPFCSTPLRKDPESAAGITACGRCGWTNRPASSSPPPTTASGSGSGVYAMVGPFRPEGAGHVEVSCPECGAGLRVRDKYVGRHVRCGGCRAKFLVEPATLDLAAAATTPDPDDPWQGRAEVLRLLDEVAALRDRNQRLQDEVARLERERDAATRELGRIRSEAESARARSGRERFRPDPDDADEDDPAATFTFLNGVVRSPRA
;
A
#
# COMPACT_ATOMS: atom_id res chain seq x y z
N MET A 1 22.98 13.15 -38.07
CA MET A 1 21.56 13.41 -37.73
C MET A 1 21.22 12.44 -36.63
N ASN A 2 21.18 12.90 -35.38
CA ASN A 2 20.84 12.06 -34.23
C ASN A 2 19.32 12.05 -34.10
N GLU A 3 18.69 10.90 -34.33
CA GLU A 3 17.29 10.67 -33.97
C GLU A 3 17.12 10.80 -32.45
N PRO A 4 16.19 11.64 -31.97
CA PRO A 4 15.89 11.69 -30.54
C PRO A 4 15.27 10.35 -30.10
N PRO A 5 15.59 9.87 -28.88
CA PRO A 5 15.04 8.62 -28.36
C PRO A 5 13.51 8.70 -28.24
N PRO A 6 12.79 7.57 -28.40
CA PRO A 6 11.33 7.55 -28.35
C PRO A 6 10.85 8.07 -26.99
N ASP A 7 9.99 9.08 -27.03
CA ASP A 7 9.36 9.70 -25.87
C ASP A 7 8.87 8.64 -24.90
N SER A 8 9.39 8.66 -23.67
CA SER A 8 8.90 7.81 -22.58
C SER A 8 7.45 8.19 -22.29
N GLN A 9 6.51 7.44 -22.88
CA GLN A 9 5.08 7.66 -22.71
C GLN A 9 4.71 7.34 -21.26
N ALA A 10 4.46 8.37 -20.46
CA ALA A 10 3.90 8.18 -19.13
C ALA A 10 2.48 7.62 -19.26
N VAL A 11 2.23 6.49 -18.60
CA VAL A 11 0.92 5.82 -18.59
C VAL A 11 0.21 6.13 -17.27
N CYS A 12 -1.08 6.45 -17.31
CA CYS A 12 -1.85 6.68 -16.09
C CYS A 12 -1.94 5.39 -15.25
N PRO A 13 -1.59 5.41 -13.95
CA PRO A 13 -1.60 4.21 -13.11
C PRO A 13 -3.02 3.68 -12.84
N PHE A 14 -4.06 4.49 -13.04
CA PHE A 14 -5.45 4.11 -12.75
C PHE A 14 -6.20 3.53 -13.94
N CYS A 15 -5.87 3.94 -15.17
CA CYS A 15 -6.67 3.57 -16.35
C CYS A 15 -5.84 3.19 -17.57
N SER A 16 -4.51 3.08 -17.41
CA SER A 16 -3.55 2.65 -18.44
C SER A 16 -3.57 3.47 -19.74
N THR A 17 -4.19 4.65 -19.72
CA THR A 17 -4.30 5.51 -20.89
C THR A 17 -3.05 6.39 -20.99
N PRO A 18 -2.44 6.55 -22.17
CA PRO A 18 -1.26 7.39 -22.35
C PRO A 18 -1.56 8.84 -21.98
N LEU A 19 -0.71 9.44 -21.16
CA LEU A 19 -0.84 10.83 -20.75
C LEU A 19 -0.29 11.74 -21.86
N ARG A 20 -1.07 12.74 -22.27
CA ARG A 20 -0.61 13.76 -23.22
C ARG A 20 0.18 14.83 -22.46
N LYS A 21 1.45 15.05 -22.82
CA LYS A 21 2.20 16.21 -22.33
C LYS A 21 1.71 17.46 -23.05
N ASP A 22 1.31 18.47 -22.29
CA ASP A 22 1.10 19.80 -22.85
C ASP A 22 2.48 20.46 -23.07
N PRO A 23 2.85 20.80 -24.32
CA PRO A 23 4.19 21.29 -24.63
C PRO A 23 4.48 22.68 -24.04
N GLU A 24 3.45 23.46 -23.70
CA GLU A 24 3.58 24.80 -23.10
C GLU A 24 3.72 24.77 -21.57
N SER A 25 3.40 23.64 -20.93
CA SER A 25 3.43 23.50 -19.48
C SER A 25 4.80 23.04 -19.00
N ALA A 26 5.72 23.98 -18.80
CA ALA A 26 7.04 23.73 -18.21
C ALA A 26 6.97 23.05 -16.82
N ALA A 27 5.80 23.09 -16.16
CA ALA A 27 5.53 22.50 -14.85
C ALA A 27 5.12 21.00 -14.88
N GLY A 28 5.04 20.35 -16.05
CA GLY A 28 4.90 18.89 -16.14
C GLY A 28 3.60 18.28 -15.60
N ILE A 29 2.57 19.09 -15.29
CA ILE A 29 1.29 18.57 -14.79
C ILE A 29 0.57 17.86 -15.93
N THR A 30 0.51 16.53 -15.86
CA THR A 30 -0.22 15.71 -16.83
C THR A 30 -1.53 15.25 -16.20
N ALA A 31 -2.64 15.81 -16.68
CA ALA A 31 -3.96 15.34 -16.32
C ALA A 31 -4.37 14.18 -17.25
N CYS A 32 -4.93 13.11 -16.69
CA CYS A 32 -5.52 12.07 -17.51
C CYS A 32 -6.89 12.53 -18.01
N GLY A 33 -7.04 12.71 -19.33
CA GLY A 33 -8.33 13.08 -19.93
C GLY A 33 -9.46 12.05 -19.74
N ARG A 34 -9.14 10.83 -19.29
CA ARG A 34 -10.13 9.75 -19.08
C ARG A 34 -10.67 9.69 -17.65
N CYS A 35 -9.80 9.72 -16.65
CA CYS A 35 -10.19 9.62 -15.23
C CYS A 35 -10.07 10.93 -14.45
N GLY A 36 -9.49 11.99 -15.04
CA GLY A 36 -9.26 13.27 -14.38
C GLY A 36 -8.12 13.26 -13.35
N TRP A 37 -7.37 12.16 -13.24
CA TRP A 37 -6.24 12.08 -12.32
C TRP A 37 -5.15 13.08 -12.72
N THR A 38 -4.66 13.87 -11.76
CA THR A 38 -3.57 14.82 -11.95
C THR A 38 -2.37 14.37 -11.12
N ASN A 39 -1.21 14.21 -11.75
CA ASN A 39 0.02 13.97 -11.01
C ASN A 39 0.53 15.30 -10.46
N ARG A 40 0.00 15.72 -9.31
CA ARG A 40 0.55 16.89 -8.61
C ARG A 40 1.66 16.40 -7.69
N PRO A 41 2.95 16.73 -7.94
CA PRO A 41 4.01 16.38 -7.01
C PRO A 41 3.68 16.99 -5.65
N ALA A 42 3.80 16.20 -4.59
CA ALA A 42 3.38 16.54 -3.23
C ALA A 42 4.10 17.77 -2.61
N SER A 43 5.00 18.43 -3.34
CA SER A 43 5.79 19.57 -2.87
C SER A 43 5.23 20.95 -3.23
N SER A 44 4.15 21.07 -4.01
CA SER A 44 3.55 22.37 -4.34
C SER A 44 2.32 22.68 -3.49
N SER A 45 2.53 23.02 -2.21
CA SER A 45 1.51 23.70 -1.40
C SER A 45 1.24 25.09 -1.98
N PRO A 46 -0.02 25.54 -2.13
CA PRO A 46 -0.29 26.93 -2.51
C PRO A 46 0.22 27.87 -1.39
N PRO A 47 0.76 29.07 -1.73
CA PRO A 47 1.15 30.03 -0.71
C PRO A 47 -0.08 30.44 0.12
N PRO A 48 0.06 30.66 1.45
CA PRO A 48 -1.03 31.12 2.27
C PRO A 48 -1.46 32.52 1.81
N THR A 49 -2.65 32.64 1.21
CA THR A 49 -3.30 33.93 1.03
C THR A 49 -3.71 34.45 2.41
N THR A 50 -2.97 35.44 2.89
CA THR A 50 -3.33 36.30 4.03
C THR A 50 -4.58 37.10 3.69
N ALA A 51 -5.75 36.58 4.04
CA ALA A 51 -6.98 37.35 4.13
C ALA A 51 -7.27 37.65 5.61
N SER A 52 -6.77 38.80 6.08
CA SER A 52 -7.27 39.43 7.30
C SER A 52 -8.63 40.05 7.03
N GLY A 53 -9.64 39.63 7.79
CA GLY A 53 -10.96 40.20 7.77
C GLY A 53 -11.75 39.78 9.00
N SER A 54 -11.63 40.55 10.07
CA SER A 54 -12.52 40.47 11.24
C SER A 54 -13.93 40.88 10.84
N GLY A 55 -14.85 39.91 10.86
CA GLY A 55 -16.27 40.14 10.66
C GLY A 55 -17.06 39.28 11.64
N SER A 56 -17.43 39.85 12.77
CA SER A 56 -18.42 39.29 13.69
C SER A 56 -19.79 39.32 13.01
N GLY A 57 -20.10 38.25 12.28
CA GLY A 57 -21.37 38.05 11.62
C GLY A 57 -21.84 36.63 11.86
N VAL A 58 -22.93 36.52 12.62
CA VAL A 58 -23.75 35.33 12.85
C VAL A 58 -23.89 34.52 11.56
N TYR A 59 -23.10 33.46 11.41
CA TYR A 59 -23.32 32.46 10.38
C TYR A 59 -24.46 31.58 10.85
N ALA A 60 -25.62 31.77 10.21
CA ALA A 60 -26.67 30.78 10.17
C ALA A 60 -26.04 29.43 9.79
N MET A 61 -26.34 28.41 10.59
CA MET A 61 -26.02 27.01 10.34
C MET A 61 -26.76 26.56 9.07
N VAL A 62 -26.20 26.88 7.90
CA VAL A 62 -26.52 26.17 6.66
C VAL A 62 -25.70 24.89 6.72
N GLY A 63 -26.43 23.77 6.73
CA GLY A 63 -25.96 22.43 7.07
C GLY A 63 -24.77 21.91 6.26
N PRO A 64 -24.29 20.71 6.61
CA PRO A 64 -23.14 20.10 5.96
C PRO A 64 -23.47 19.82 4.48
N PHE A 65 -23.07 20.73 3.59
CA PHE A 65 -22.77 20.36 2.21
C PHE A 65 -21.52 19.47 2.25
N ARG A 66 -21.75 18.18 2.53
CA ARG A 66 -20.83 17.13 2.13
C ARG A 66 -20.64 17.28 0.61
N PRO A 67 -19.40 17.23 0.09
CA PRO A 67 -19.20 17.17 -1.35
C PRO A 67 -19.96 15.95 -1.86
N GLU A 68 -20.96 16.21 -2.71
CA GLU A 68 -21.78 15.20 -3.36
C GLU A 68 -20.88 14.13 -3.96
N GLY A 69 -21.15 12.89 -3.55
CA GLY A 69 -20.35 11.74 -3.85
C GLY A 69 -20.19 11.53 -5.35
N ALA A 70 -18.94 11.39 -5.78
CA ALA A 70 -18.63 10.57 -6.94
C ALA A 70 -18.76 9.07 -6.57
N GLY A 71 -19.87 8.69 -5.93
CA GLY A 71 -20.19 7.30 -5.69
C GLY A 71 -20.42 6.62 -7.03
N HIS A 72 -19.81 5.46 -7.16
CA HIS A 72 -20.05 4.55 -8.27
C HIS A 72 -20.63 3.29 -7.64
N VAL A 73 -21.77 2.83 -8.14
CA VAL A 73 -22.34 1.53 -7.82
C VAL A 73 -21.79 0.52 -8.80
N GLU A 74 -21.32 -0.62 -8.29
CA GLU A 74 -21.00 -1.79 -9.10
C GLU A 74 -22.27 -2.60 -9.32
N VAL A 75 -22.66 -2.77 -10.59
CA VAL A 75 -23.85 -3.53 -10.99
C VAL A 75 -23.50 -4.52 -12.09
N SER A 76 -24.10 -5.71 -12.04
CA SER A 76 -23.88 -6.75 -13.05
C SER A 76 -24.95 -6.68 -14.13
N CYS A 77 -24.56 -6.77 -15.40
CA CYS A 77 -25.50 -6.81 -16.51
C CYS A 77 -26.30 -8.13 -16.48
N PRO A 78 -27.65 -8.11 -16.55
CA PRO A 78 -28.47 -9.32 -16.49
C PRO A 78 -28.33 -10.23 -17.72
N GLU A 79 -27.93 -9.67 -18.88
CA GLU A 79 -27.83 -10.42 -20.14
C GLU A 79 -26.48 -11.11 -20.33
N CYS A 80 -25.38 -10.52 -19.83
CA CYS A 80 -24.03 -11.04 -20.07
C CYS A 80 -23.17 -11.21 -18.81
N GLY A 81 -23.67 -10.80 -17.64
CA GLY A 81 -22.95 -10.90 -16.37
C GLY A 81 -21.75 -9.94 -16.22
N ALA A 82 -21.49 -9.07 -17.19
CA ALA A 82 -20.39 -8.11 -17.08
C ALA A 82 -20.62 -7.13 -15.91
N GLY A 83 -19.60 -6.93 -15.08
CA GLY A 83 -19.61 -5.92 -14.01
C GLY A 83 -19.43 -4.51 -14.59
N LEU A 84 -20.36 -3.61 -14.28
CA LEU A 84 -20.35 -2.22 -14.69
C LEU A 84 -20.27 -1.30 -13.47
N ARG A 85 -19.42 -0.28 -13.56
CA ARG A 85 -19.38 0.84 -12.62
C ARG A 85 -20.25 1.97 -13.13
N VAL A 86 -21.39 2.18 -12.48
CA VAL A 86 -22.37 3.19 -12.85
C VAL A 86 -22.37 4.29 -11.79
N ARG A 87 -22.39 5.57 -12.20
CA ARG A 87 -22.50 6.68 -11.24
C ARG A 87 -23.85 6.64 -10.55
N ASP A 88 -23.90 6.96 -9.26
CA ASP A 88 -25.12 6.94 -8.44
C ASP A 88 -26.31 7.70 -9.06
N LYS A 89 -26.04 8.78 -9.81
CA LYS A 89 -27.08 9.55 -10.54
C LYS A 89 -27.89 8.76 -11.57
N TYR A 90 -27.42 7.58 -11.98
CA TYR A 90 -28.11 6.70 -12.92
C TYR A 90 -28.85 5.55 -12.24
N VAL A 91 -28.80 5.46 -10.91
CA VAL A 91 -29.69 4.57 -10.15
C VAL A 91 -31.14 4.98 -10.42
N GLY A 92 -31.99 4.00 -10.73
CA GLY A 92 -33.37 4.20 -11.20
C GLY A 92 -33.49 4.60 -12.68
N ARG A 93 -32.40 4.61 -13.46
CA ARG A 93 -32.42 4.89 -14.90
C ARG A 93 -31.98 3.69 -15.73
N HIS A 94 -32.41 3.67 -16.99
CA HIS A 94 -31.96 2.67 -17.96
C HIS A 94 -30.55 3.01 -18.45
N VAL A 95 -29.61 2.08 -18.27
CA VAL A 95 -28.24 2.18 -18.79
C VAL A 95 -28.02 1.11 -19.86
N ARG A 96 -27.02 1.33 -20.73
CA ARG A 96 -26.61 0.33 -21.74
C ARG A 96 -25.35 -0.38 -21.26
N CYS A 97 -25.34 -1.71 -21.36
CA CYS A 97 -24.16 -2.51 -21.05
C CYS A 97 -23.02 -2.24 -22.04
N GLY A 98 -21.78 -2.06 -21.54
CA GLY A 98 -20.60 -1.88 -22.39
C GLY A 98 -20.18 -3.13 -23.17
N GLY A 99 -20.49 -4.33 -22.65
CA GLY A 99 -20.24 -5.62 -23.30
C GLY A 99 -21.28 -5.97 -24.37
N CYS A 100 -22.50 -6.35 -23.95
CA CYS A 100 -23.55 -6.83 -24.86
C CYS A 100 -24.48 -5.74 -25.45
N ARG A 101 -24.36 -4.46 -25.04
CA ARG A 101 -25.21 -3.34 -25.46
C ARG A 101 -26.69 -3.41 -25.09
N ALA A 102 -27.11 -4.42 -24.31
CA ALA A 102 -28.47 -4.50 -23.77
C ALA A 102 -28.78 -3.31 -22.86
N LYS A 103 -30.03 -2.85 -22.88
CA LYS A 103 -30.54 -1.82 -21.96
C LYS A 103 -31.17 -2.51 -20.76
N PHE A 104 -30.80 -2.10 -19.56
CA PHE A 104 -31.42 -2.59 -18.33
C PHE A 104 -31.57 -1.44 -17.32
N LEU A 105 -32.52 -1.58 -16.40
CA LEU A 105 -32.74 -0.62 -15.32
C LEU A 105 -31.73 -0.89 -14.20
N VAL A 106 -31.04 0.15 -13.75
CA VAL A 106 -30.19 0.06 -12.56
C VAL A 106 -31.09 0.19 -11.35
N GLU A 107 -31.49 -0.93 -10.76
CA GLU A 107 -32.16 -0.88 -9.48
C GLU A 107 -31.19 -0.33 -8.43
N PRO A 108 -31.62 0.58 -7.54
CA PRO A 108 -30.82 0.85 -6.35
C PRO A 108 -30.56 -0.51 -5.73
N ALA A 109 -29.30 -0.80 -5.41
CA ALA A 109 -29.04 -1.82 -4.43
C ALA A 109 -29.76 -1.33 -3.16
N THR A 110 -31.03 -1.71 -3.03
CA THR A 110 -31.72 -1.72 -1.76
C THR A 110 -30.89 -2.71 -0.99
N LEU A 111 -29.83 -2.22 -0.35
CA LEU A 111 -29.14 -2.89 0.72
C LEU A 111 -30.25 -3.29 1.68
N ASP A 112 -30.70 -4.52 1.54
CA ASP A 112 -31.36 -5.33 2.55
C ASP A 112 -32.33 -4.58 3.46
N LEU A 113 -33.25 -3.79 2.89
CA LEU A 113 -34.46 -3.35 3.61
C LEU A 113 -35.39 -4.54 3.92
N ALA A 114 -35.05 -5.75 3.47
CA ALA A 114 -35.64 -7.01 3.94
C ALA A 114 -35.18 -7.40 5.37
N ALA A 115 -34.21 -6.69 5.96
CA ALA A 115 -33.91 -6.77 7.39
C ALA A 115 -34.77 -5.81 8.25
N ALA A 116 -35.68 -5.03 7.64
CA ALA A 116 -36.51 -4.05 8.34
C ALA A 116 -37.88 -4.61 8.84
N ALA A 117 -38.11 -5.92 8.81
CA ALA A 117 -39.38 -6.51 9.26
C ALA A 117 -39.46 -6.81 10.78
N THR A 118 -38.39 -6.54 11.52
CA THR A 118 -38.42 -6.48 12.99
C THR A 118 -37.74 -5.19 13.45
N THR A 119 -38.18 -4.04 12.94
CA THR A 119 -37.86 -2.79 13.63
C THR A 119 -38.53 -2.85 15.01
N PRO A 120 -37.73 -2.86 16.11
CA PRO A 120 -38.24 -2.70 17.46
C PRO A 120 -39.25 -1.57 17.55
N ASP A 121 -40.31 -1.74 18.33
CA ASP A 121 -41.24 -0.65 18.60
C ASP A 121 -40.45 0.47 19.28
N PRO A 122 -40.29 1.65 18.64
CA PRO A 122 -39.47 2.72 19.19
C PRO A 122 -40.02 3.26 20.52
N ASP A 123 -41.28 2.95 20.86
CA ASP A 123 -41.95 3.41 22.08
C ASP A 123 -41.91 2.39 23.23
N ASP A 124 -41.34 1.18 23.06
CA ASP A 124 -41.14 0.24 24.16
C ASP A 124 -39.77 0.45 24.86
N PRO A 125 -39.73 1.09 26.04
CA PRO A 125 -38.49 1.34 26.78
C PRO A 125 -37.77 0.05 27.21
N TRP A 126 -38.46 -1.09 27.26
CA TRP A 126 -37.84 -2.36 27.66
C TRP A 126 -37.04 -2.99 26.53
N GLN A 127 -37.41 -2.74 25.28
CA GLN A 127 -36.71 -3.30 24.10
C GLN A 127 -35.32 -2.67 23.94
N GLY A 128 -35.18 -1.37 24.15
CA GLY A 128 -33.89 -0.69 24.15
C GLY A 128 -32.95 -1.20 25.25
N ARG A 129 -33.48 -1.49 26.44
CA ARG A 129 -32.68 -2.03 27.55
C ARG A 129 -32.14 -3.43 27.27
N ALA A 130 -32.96 -4.30 26.68
CA ALA A 130 -32.53 -5.67 26.34
C ALA A 130 -31.41 -5.66 25.29
N GLU A 131 -31.54 -4.81 24.27
CA GLU A 131 -30.52 -4.69 23.22
C GLU A 131 -29.20 -4.12 23.77
N VAL A 132 -29.26 -3.12 24.66
CA VAL A 132 -28.06 -2.60 25.33
C VAL A 132 -27.34 -3.69 26.13
N LEU A 133 -28.07 -4.54 26.87
CA LEU A 133 -27.46 -5.65 27.60
C LEU A 133 -26.80 -6.68 26.65
N ARG A 134 -27.49 -7.03 25.55
CA ARG A 134 -26.95 -7.93 24.52
C ARG A 134 -25.66 -7.38 23.91
N LEU A 135 -25.63 -6.08 23.60
CA LEU A 135 -24.46 -5.41 23.06
C LEU A 135 -23.32 -5.34 24.09
N LEU A 136 -23.62 -5.14 25.37
CA LEU A 136 -22.61 -5.17 26.43
C LEU A 136 -21.98 -6.57 26.57
N ASP A 137 -22.77 -7.63 26.51
CA ASP A 137 -22.28 -9.01 26.52
C ASP A 137 -21.41 -9.31 25.28
N GLU A 138 -21.83 -8.82 24.11
CA GLU A 138 -21.06 -8.95 22.87
C GLU A 138 -19.72 -8.20 22.95
N VAL A 139 -19.71 -6.99 23.50
CA VAL A 139 -18.46 -6.22 23.75
C VAL A 139 -17.56 -6.95 24.74
N ALA A 140 -18.11 -7.56 25.78
CA ALA A 140 -17.34 -8.36 26.73
C ALA A 140 -16.69 -9.57 26.03
N ALA A 141 -17.45 -10.33 25.24
CA ALA A 141 -16.94 -11.46 24.47
C ALA A 141 -15.85 -11.04 23.46
N LEU A 142 -16.02 -9.89 22.80
CA LEU A 142 -15.02 -9.35 21.88
C LEU A 142 -13.74 -8.92 22.58
N ARG A 143 -13.83 -8.37 23.80
CA ARG A 143 -12.66 -8.04 24.62
C ARG A 143 -11.90 -9.29 25.03
N ASP A 144 -12.60 -10.33 25.46
CA ASP A 144 -11.99 -11.62 25.80
C ASP A 144 -11.29 -12.24 24.59
N ARG A 145 -11.92 -12.20 23.40
CA ARG A 145 -11.31 -12.68 22.16
C ARG A 145 -10.07 -11.88 21.80
N ASN A 146 -10.11 -10.55 21.91
CA ASN A 146 -8.95 -9.71 21.66
C ASN A 146 -7.81 -10.01 22.63
N GLN A 147 -8.11 -10.22 23.91
CA GLN A 147 -7.09 -10.59 24.90
C GLN A 147 -6.39 -11.90 24.52
N ARG A 148 -7.15 -12.93 24.13
CA ARG A 148 -6.56 -14.21 23.68
C ARG A 148 -5.66 -14.04 22.45
N LEU A 149 -6.06 -13.21 21.50
CA LEU A 149 -5.25 -12.91 20.32
C LEU A 149 -3.96 -12.17 20.70
N GLN A 150 -4.03 -11.22 21.64
CA GLN A 150 -2.85 -10.53 22.15
C GLN A 150 -1.89 -11.49 22.85
N ASP A 151 -2.41 -12.42 23.66
CA ASP A 151 -1.61 -13.46 24.31
C ASP A 151 -0.94 -14.39 23.29
N GLU A 152 -1.65 -14.75 22.22
CA GLU A 152 -1.12 -15.56 21.12
C GLU A 152 -0.03 -14.83 20.34
N VAL A 153 -0.21 -13.56 20.02
CA VAL A 153 0.82 -12.73 19.38
C VAL A 153 2.07 -12.68 20.27
N ALA A 154 1.91 -12.39 21.56
CA ALA A 154 3.02 -12.35 22.50
C ALA A 154 3.75 -13.71 22.61
N ARG A 155 3.03 -14.83 22.50
CA ARG A 155 3.63 -16.18 22.43
C ARG A 155 4.46 -16.35 21.17
N LEU A 156 3.91 -16.04 20.01
CA LEU A 156 4.57 -16.18 18.72
C LEU A 156 5.81 -15.28 18.61
N GLU A 157 5.77 -14.08 19.17
CA GLU A 157 6.94 -13.19 19.23
C GLU A 157 8.08 -13.80 20.04
N ARG A 158 7.79 -14.41 21.20
CA ARG A 158 8.80 -15.14 21.98
C ARG A 158 9.39 -16.33 21.20
N GLU A 159 8.56 -17.06 20.46
CA GLU A 159 9.00 -18.17 19.61
C GLU A 159 9.91 -17.68 18.47
N ARG A 160 9.53 -16.58 17.79
CA ARG A 160 10.35 -15.92 16.75
C ARG A 160 11.70 -15.47 17.30
N ASP A 161 11.72 -14.85 18.47
CA ASP A 161 12.96 -14.34 19.08
C ASP A 161 13.86 -15.49 19.55
N ALA A 162 13.28 -16.60 20.02
CA ALA A 162 14.02 -17.83 20.31
C ALA A 162 14.65 -18.42 19.04
N ALA A 163 13.87 -18.55 17.96
CA ALA A 163 14.37 -19.05 16.67
C ALA A 163 15.47 -18.15 16.09
N THR A 164 15.33 -16.83 16.21
CA THR A 164 16.34 -15.86 15.75
C THR A 164 17.66 -16.02 16.49
N ARG A 165 17.61 -16.24 17.81
CA ARG A 165 18.81 -16.52 18.62
C ARG A 165 19.45 -17.84 18.22
N GLU A 166 18.66 -18.87 17.96
CA GLU A 166 19.16 -20.17 17.52
C GLU A 166 19.85 -20.09 16.16
N LEU A 167 19.25 -19.38 15.19
CA LEU A 167 19.91 -19.10 13.91
C LEU A 167 21.23 -18.34 14.08
N GLY A 168 21.28 -17.39 15.03
CA GLY A 168 22.51 -16.70 15.40
C GLY A 168 23.60 -17.65 15.91
N ARG A 169 23.24 -18.59 16.80
CA ARG A 169 24.15 -19.64 17.29
C ARG A 169 24.68 -20.50 16.15
N ILE A 170 23.79 -21.09 15.35
CA ILE A 170 24.15 -21.96 14.23
C ILE A 170 25.09 -21.24 13.25
N ARG A 171 24.82 -19.96 12.95
CA ARG A 171 25.68 -19.14 12.08
C ARG A 171 27.07 -18.97 12.68
N SER A 172 27.18 -18.65 13.96
CA SER A 172 28.46 -18.50 14.66
C SER A 172 29.27 -19.80 14.72
N GLU A 173 28.59 -20.93 14.92
CA GLU A 173 29.19 -22.27 14.92
C GLU A 173 29.70 -22.64 13.51
N ALA A 174 28.91 -22.35 12.47
CA ALA A 174 29.29 -22.58 11.08
C ALA A 174 30.49 -21.70 10.67
N GLU A 175 30.54 -20.44 11.09
CA GLU A 175 31.68 -19.55 10.86
C GLU A 175 32.94 -20.05 11.56
N SER A 176 32.81 -20.46 12.83
CA SER A 176 33.91 -21.06 13.60
C SER A 176 34.43 -22.35 12.95
N ALA A 177 33.53 -23.21 12.45
CA ALA A 177 33.88 -24.42 11.74
C ALA A 177 34.62 -24.13 10.41
N ARG A 178 34.17 -23.12 9.65
CA ARG A 178 34.85 -22.66 8.43
C ARG A 178 36.23 -22.10 8.74
N ALA A 179 36.39 -21.31 9.80
CA ALA A 179 37.69 -20.77 10.23
C ALA A 179 38.67 -21.89 10.61
N ARG A 180 38.22 -22.90 11.38
CA ARG A 180 39.04 -24.08 11.71
C ARG A 180 39.47 -24.85 10.45
N SER A 181 38.53 -25.13 9.55
CA SER A 181 38.80 -25.84 8.30
C SER A 181 39.75 -25.07 7.37
N GLY A 182 39.62 -23.73 7.32
CA GLY A 182 40.53 -22.87 6.56
C GLY A 182 41.96 -22.90 7.09
N ARG A 183 42.13 -22.90 8.43
CA ARG A 183 43.44 -23.01 9.07
C ARG A 183 44.11 -24.36 8.83
N GLU A 184 43.32 -25.44 8.83
CA GLU A 184 43.84 -26.78 8.55
C GLU A 184 44.28 -26.95 7.09
N ARG A 185 43.55 -26.35 6.15
CA ARG A 185 43.92 -26.36 4.72
C ARG A 185 45.18 -25.55 4.41
N PHE A 186 45.44 -24.46 5.14
CA PHE A 186 46.62 -23.61 4.97
C PHE A 186 47.75 -24.00 5.94
N ARG A 187 47.77 -25.22 6.45
CA ARG A 187 48.93 -25.70 7.21
C ARG A 187 50.05 -25.93 6.18
N PRO A 188 51.11 -25.09 6.13
CA PRO A 188 52.20 -25.31 5.19
C PRO A 188 52.80 -26.68 5.49
N ASP A 189 53.11 -27.43 4.43
CA ASP A 189 53.75 -28.73 4.56
C ASP A 189 55.11 -28.50 5.23
N PRO A 190 55.40 -29.13 6.38
CA PRO A 190 56.67 -28.92 7.06
C PRO A 190 57.88 -29.28 6.20
N ASP A 191 57.69 -30.12 5.18
CA ASP A 191 58.75 -30.54 4.24
C ASP A 191 59.03 -29.50 3.14
N ASP A 192 58.14 -28.53 2.92
CA ASP A 192 58.37 -27.39 1.99
C ASP A 192 59.22 -26.27 2.64
N ALA A 193 59.59 -26.40 3.92
CA ALA A 193 60.33 -25.39 4.67
C ALA A 193 61.86 -25.43 4.47
N ASP A 194 62.39 -26.39 3.71
CA ASP A 194 63.84 -26.63 3.61
C ASP A 194 64.52 -26.09 2.33
N GLU A 195 63.79 -25.40 1.42
CA GLU A 195 64.38 -24.70 0.26
C GLU A 195 64.32 -23.18 0.42
N ASP A 196 64.76 -22.66 1.56
CA ASP A 196 65.19 -21.26 1.66
C ASP A 196 66.46 -21.08 0.81
N ASP A 197 66.28 -20.77 -0.48
CA ASP A 197 67.29 -20.09 -1.29
C ASP A 197 67.34 -18.62 -0.82
N PRO A 198 68.37 -18.20 -0.03
CA PRO A 198 68.46 -16.84 0.50
C PRO A 198 68.62 -15.78 -0.60
N ALA A 199 68.75 -16.16 -1.87
CA ALA A 199 68.85 -15.23 -2.99
C ALA A 199 67.51 -14.68 -3.48
N ALA A 200 66.36 -15.29 -3.16
CA ALA A 200 65.06 -14.90 -3.71
C ALA A 200 64.32 -13.79 -2.93
N THR A 201 64.81 -13.40 -1.75
CA THR A 201 64.05 -12.56 -0.80
C THR A 201 63.99 -11.06 -1.14
N PHE A 202 64.59 -10.58 -2.25
CA PHE A 202 64.80 -9.14 -2.44
C PHE A 202 63.91 -8.41 -3.48
N THR A 203 62.97 -9.06 -4.17
CA THR A 203 62.35 -8.43 -5.37
C THR A 203 60.88 -8.03 -5.27
N PHE A 204 60.23 -8.08 -4.10
CA PHE A 204 58.77 -7.87 -4.02
C PHE A 204 58.28 -6.57 -3.35
N LEU A 205 59.16 -5.65 -2.97
CA LEU A 205 58.76 -4.38 -2.34
C LEU A 205 58.60 -3.17 -3.30
N ASN A 206 58.73 -3.33 -4.63
CA ASN A 206 58.68 -2.18 -5.57
C ASN A 206 57.42 -2.08 -6.47
N GLY A 207 56.38 -2.89 -6.24
CA GLY A 207 55.37 -3.14 -7.28
C GLY A 207 54.00 -2.45 -7.22
N VAL A 208 53.58 -1.79 -6.12
CA VAL A 208 52.19 -1.31 -6.02
C VAL A 208 52.11 0.11 -5.46
N VAL A 209 52.70 1.06 -6.21
CA VAL A 209 52.30 2.46 -6.19
C VAL A 209 51.62 2.78 -7.51
N ARG A 210 50.32 2.47 -7.65
CA ARG A 210 49.43 3.18 -8.57
C ARG A 210 48.02 3.28 -7.96
N SER A 211 47.80 4.41 -7.29
CA SER A 211 46.50 5.06 -7.09
C SER A 211 45.91 5.52 -8.46
N PRO A 212 44.87 6.39 -8.50
CA PRO A 212 43.46 6.20 -8.16
C PRO A 212 42.52 6.63 -9.33
N ARG A 213 41.20 6.68 -9.06
CA ARG A 213 40.12 7.44 -9.77
C ARG A 213 39.59 6.92 -11.12
N ALA A 214 38.28 6.66 -11.16
CA ALA A 214 37.28 7.67 -11.56
C ALA A 214 35.92 7.34 -10.90
#